data_AF-A0A813N1R3-F1
#
_entry.id   AF-A0A813N1R3-F1
#
_cell.length_a   1.000
_cell.length_b   1.000
_cell.length_c   1.000
_cell.angle_alpha   90.00
_cell.angle_beta   90.00
_cell.angle_gamma   90.00
#
_symmetry.space_group_name_H-M   'P 1'
#
loop_
_entity.id
_entity.type
_entity.pdbx_description
1 polymer ?
#
loop_
_entity_poly.entity_id
_entity_poly.type
_entity_poly.pdbx_seq_one_letter_code
_entity_poly.pdbx_strand_id
1 'polypeptide(L)'
;MMFVANSCLAQIIFGSCTIGMTLFTLQNDLKQIWYYNSFCHFLGYYGYVVTALQNCSYLLPAIYRYFVVVYPNRVLWQSVKIQISLICLTWIFAFVYPIAFLFTGDIVYSIDNQICQMTLKFSFPIIYMAFCAYMLPVSMIMFIYFKLVQYVREISKHITPVNTLSRAKLELKMVRRIVILISILLILGLPYTIFIFMSFFNSAPKYHFRIAYIFINVSFLLVIITLYAFTEPLKASIMKRFNSRPNAILPTTT
;
A
#
# COMPACT_ATOMS: atom_id res chain seq x y z
N MET A 1 -2.95 5.19 -16.32
CA MET A 1 -4.02 4.42 -15.63
C MET A 1 -3.51 3.07 -15.10
N MET A 2 -2.56 2.39 -15.77
CA MET A 2 -2.04 1.08 -15.33
C MET A 2 -1.47 1.06 -13.90
N PHE A 3 -0.70 2.07 -13.48
CA PHE A 3 -0.17 2.10 -12.11
C PHE A 3 -1.25 2.18 -11.02
N VAL A 4 -2.39 2.83 -11.31
CA VAL A 4 -3.52 2.88 -10.39
C VAL A 4 -4.18 1.50 -10.29
N ALA A 5 -4.35 0.82 -11.43
CA ALA A 5 -4.86 -0.55 -11.44
C ALA A 5 -3.94 -1.51 -10.67
N ASN A 6 -2.61 -1.39 -10.84
CA ASN A 6 -1.63 -2.15 -10.07
C ASN A 6 -1.72 -1.86 -8.56
N SER A 7 -1.90 -0.59 -8.17
CA SER A 7 -2.11 -0.22 -6.76
C SER A 7 -3.37 -0.86 -6.19
N CYS A 8 -4.49 -0.84 -6.93
CA CYS A 8 -5.73 -1.50 -6.50
C CYS A 8 -5.58 -3.02 -6.42
N LEU A 9 -4.88 -3.64 -7.37
CA LEU A 9 -4.60 -5.08 -7.34
C LEU A 9 -3.74 -5.45 -6.12
N ALA A 10 -2.67 -4.69 -5.84
CA ALA A 10 -1.83 -4.87 -4.67
C ALA A 10 -2.63 -4.75 -3.36
N GLN A 11 -3.59 -3.82 -3.31
CA GLN A 11 -4.51 -3.70 -2.16
C GLN A 11 -5.39 -4.93 -1.98
N ILE A 12 -6.00 -5.45 -3.05
CA ILE A 12 -6.83 -6.67 -2.96
C ILE A 12 -6.01 -7.85 -2.46
N ILE A 13 -4.78 -8.00 -2.95
CA ILE A 13 -3.86 -9.06 -2.55
C ILE A 13 -3.44 -8.91 -1.08
N PHE A 14 -3.14 -7.68 -0.65
CA PHE A 14 -2.85 -7.42 0.76
C PHE A 14 -4.06 -7.74 1.65
N GLY A 15 -5.28 -7.40 1.21
CA GLY A 15 -6.52 -7.72 1.90
C GLY A 15 -6.77 -9.23 2.01
N SER A 16 -6.57 -9.99 0.94
CA SER A 16 -6.73 -11.44 0.99
C SER A 16 -5.69 -12.10 1.92
N CYS A 17 -4.46 -11.60 1.92
CA CYS A 17 -3.40 -12.07 2.81
C CYS A 17 -3.71 -11.80 4.29
N THR A 18 -4.17 -10.60 4.63
CA THR A 18 -4.56 -10.23 6.01
C THR A 18 -5.76 -11.03 6.51
N ILE A 19 -6.77 -11.27 5.65
CA ILE A 19 -7.87 -12.19 5.96
C ILE A 19 -7.34 -13.61 6.22
N GLY A 20 -6.44 -14.11 5.37
CA GLY A 20 -5.81 -15.42 5.53
C GLY A 20 -5.07 -15.57 6.86
N MET A 21 -4.27 -14.57 7.25
CA MET A 21 -3.58 -14.55 8.55
C MET A 21 -4.56 -14.51 9.72
N THR A 22 -5.65 -13.75 9.61
CA THR A 22 -6.68 -13.64 10.65
C THR A 22 -7.43 -14.96 10.82
N LEU A 23 -7.80 -15.62 9.72
CA LEU A 23 -8.46 -16.93 9.75
C LEU A 23 -7.54 -18.00 10.34
N PHE A 24 -6.25 -17.99 10.00
CA PHE A 24 -5.27 -18.90 10.58
C PHE A 24 -5.15 -18.71 12.11
N THR A 25 -5.08 -17.46 12.55
CA THR A 25 -5.03 -17.13 13.99
C THR A 25 -6.31 -17.59 14.70
N LEU A 26 -7.48 -17.27 14.14
CA LEU A 26 -8.78 -17.68 14.69
C LEU A 26 -8.92 -19.20 14.79
N GLN A 27 -8.46 -19.94 13.77
CA GLN A 27 -8.51 -21.39 13.80
C GLN A 27 -7.63 -21.99 14.90
N ASN A 28 -6.45 -21.42 15.14
CA ASN A 28 -5.55 -21.86 16.22
C ASN A 28 -6.14 -21.53 17.60
N ASP A 29 -6.76 -20.36 17.76
CA ASP A 29 -7.45 -19.96 18.99
C ASP A 29 -8.61 -20.91 19.30
N LEU A 30 -9.47 -21.20 18.30
CA LEU A 30 -10.65 -22.05 18.48
C LEU A 30 -10.29 -23.51 18.80
N LYS A 31 -9.25 -24.04 18.16
CA LYS A 31 -8.82 -25.42 18.39
C LYS A 31 -7.92 -25.56 19.63
N GLN A 32 -7.42 -24.46 20.18
CA GLN A 32 -6.37 -24.44 21.21
C GLN A 32 -5.13 -25.28 20.82
N ILE A 33 -4.84 -25.37 19.52
CA ILE A 33 -3.71 -26.15 18.99
C ILE A 33 -2.59 -25.20 18.60
N TRP A 34 -1.38 -25.51 19.10
CA TRP A 34 -0.15 -24.89 18.62
C TRP A 34 0.26 -25.54 17.30
N TYR A 35 -0.17 -24.96 16.18
CA TYR A 35 0.05 -25.55 14.87
C TYR A 35 1.25 -24.92 14.15
N TYR A 36 2.43 -25.50 14.37
CA TYR A 36 3.64 -25.19 13.61
C TYR A 36 3.62 -25.95 12.28
N ASN A 37 3.33 -25.25 11.18
CA ASN A 37 3.30 -25.84 9.84
C ASN A 37 3.99 -24.91 8.81
N SER A 38 4.50 -25.48 7.73
CA SER A 38 5.06 -24.78 6.57
C SER A 38 4.10 -23.74 6.00
N PHE A 39 2.79 -23.95 6.10
CA PHE A 39 1.77 -22.97 5.70
C PHE A 39 1.85 -21.66 6.50
N CYS A 40 2.15 -21.73 7.79
CA CYS A 40 2.29 -20.55 8.64
C CYS A 40 3.52 -19.72 8.24
N HIS A 41 4.66 -20.38 8.01
CA HIS A 41 5.87 -19.73 7.49
C HIS A 41 5.62 -19.06 6.15
N PHE A 42 4.93 -19.75 5.25
CA PHE A 42 4.53 -19.19 3.96
C PHE A 42 3.62 -17.97 4.13
N LEU A 43 2.64 -18.00 5.03
CA LEU A 43 1.78 -16.83 5.30
C LEU A 43 2.57 -15.65 5.86
N GLY A 44 3.52 -15.88 6.77
CA GLY A 44 4.41 -14.84 7.29
C GLY A 44 5.25 -14.21 6.17
N TYR A 45 5.92 -15.04 5.38
CA TYR A 45 6.69 -14.61 4.20
C TYR A 45 5.80 -13.82 3.21
N TYR A 46 4.65 -14.36 2.87
CA TYR A 46 3.72 -13.74 1.93
C TYR A 46 3.22 -12.39 2.46
N GLY A 47 2.96 -12.27 3.76
CA GLY A 47 2.64 -11.01 4.44
C GLY A 47 3.67 -9.92 4.17
N TYR A 48 4.95 -10.26 4.26
CA TYR A 48 6.05 -9.33 3.96
C TYR A 48 6.14 -8.98 2.47
N VAL A 49 5.95 -9.94 1.57
CA VAL A 49 5.88 -9.72 0.12
C VAL A 49 4.78 -8.71 -0.20
N VAL A 50 3.56 -8.94 0.27
CA VAL A 50 2.42 -8.10 -0.06
C VAL A 50 2.53 -6.70 0.54
N THR A 51 3.17 -6.57 1.70
CA THR A 51 3.44 -5.27 2.34
C THR A 51 4.39 -4.42 1.49
N ALA A 52 5.52 -4.98 1.04
CA ALA A 52 6.41 -4.27 0.13
C ALA A 52 5.75 -3.99 -1.21
N LEU A 53 5.03 -4.96 -1.78
CA LEU A 53 4.31 -4.78 -3.03
C LEU A 53 3.33 -3.61 -2.94
N GLN A 54 2.59 -3.49 -1.84
CA GLN A 54 1.68 -2.37 -1.58
C GLN A 54 2.41 -1.03 -1.58
N ASN A 55 3.46 -0.88 -0.78
CA ASN A 55 4.17 0.39 -0.62
C ASN A 55 4.91 0.80 -1.90
N CYS A 56 5.57 -0.14 -2.58
CA CYS A 56 6.21 0.13 -3.87
C CYS A 56 5.18 0.42 -4.99
N SER A 57 3.98 -0.17 -4.92
CA SER A 57 2.91 0.13 -5.89
C SER A 57 2.40 1.57 -5.79
N TYR A 58 2.49 2.21 -4.62
CA TYR A 58 2.21 3.65 -4.46
C TYR A 58 3.34 4.55 -4.94
N LEU A 59 4.58 4.07 -4.90
CA LEU A 59 5.75 4.81 -5.36
C LEU A 59 5.72 4.98 -6.89
N LEU A 60 5.39 3.94 -7.64
CA LEU A 60 5.35 3.97 -9.11
C LEU A 60 4.52 5.13 -9.69
N PRO A 61 3.24 5.34 -9.31
CA PRO A 61 2.46 6.47 -9.81
C PRO A 61 2.99 7.82 -9.33
N ALA A 62 3.66 7.92 -8.17
CA ALA A 62 4.30 9.16 -7.75
C ALA A 62 5.51 9.49 -8.65
N ILE A 63 6.39 8.52 -8.91
CA ILE A 63 7.54 8.65 -9.83
C ILE A 63 7.07 9.04 -11.23
N TYR A 64 6.08 8.31 -11.76
CA TYR A 64 5.55 8.57 -13.10
C TYR A 64 5.07 10.02 -13.25
N ARG A 65 4.29 10.51 -12.27
CA ARG A 65 3.78 11.89 -12.29
C ARG A 65 4.87 12.92 -12.16
N TYR A 66 5.90 12.66 -11.36
CA TYR A 66 7.08 13.51 -11.28
C TYR A 66 7.74 13.70 -12.65
N PHE A 67 8.03 12.59 -13.35
CA PHE A 67 8.65 12.65 -14.67
C PHE A 67 7.77 13.34 -15.72
N VAL A 68 6.45 13.10 -15.69
CA VAL A 68 5.51 13.76 -16.62
C VAL A 68 5.45 15.27 -16.42
N VAL A 69 5.54 15.74 -15.17
CA VAL A 69 5.47 17.17 -14.84
C VAL A 69 6.79 17.88 -15.10
N VAL A 70 7.92 17.32 -14.64
CA VAL A 70 9.24 17.97 -14.71
C VAL A 70 9.90 17.77 -16.07
N TYR A 71 9.67 16.63 -16.73
CA TYR A 71 10.31 16.27 -18.01
C TYR A 71 9.27 15.89 -19.08
N PRO A 72 8.40 16.82 -19.51
CA PRO A 72 7.30 16.52 -20.42
C PRO A 72 7.76 15.98 -21.79
N ASN A 73 8.96 16.34 -22.25
CA ASN A 73 9.52 15.94 -23.54
C ASN A 73 10.03 14.48 -23.56
N ARG A 74 10.12 13.80 -22.41
CA ARG A 74 10.61 12.42 -22.31
C ARG A 74 9.47 11.41 -22.50
N VAL A 75 9.01 11.25 -23.74
CA VAL A 75 7.87 10.38 -24.12
C VAL A 75 8.08 8.91 -23.71
N LEU A 76 9.33 8.46 -23.57
CA LEU A 76 9.66 7.10 -23.13
C LEU A 76 8.96 6.72 -21.81
N TRP A 77 8.95 7.61 -20.82
CA TRP A 77 8.29 7.34 -19.53
C TRP A 77 6.77 7.15 -19.63
N GLN A 78 6.16 7.66 -20.71
CA GLN A 78 4.73 7.52 -20.99
C GLN A 78 4.40 6.24 -21.77
N SER A 79 5.40 5.52 -22.27
CA SER A 79 5.19 4.27 -23.00
C SER A 79 4.64 3.17 -22.09
N VAL A 80 3.58 2.51 -22.56
CA VAL A 80 2.96 1.35 -21.90
C VAL A 80 3.98 0.24 -21.62
N LYS A 81 4.93 0.03 -22.53
CA LYS A 81 5.98 -0.99 -22.37
C LYS A 81 6.85 -0.73 -21.15
N ILE A 82 7.20 0.53 -20.90
CA ILE A 82 7.99 0.93 -19.72
C ILE A 82 7.15 0.82 -18.46
N GLN A 83 5.87 1.20 -18.50
CA GLN A 83 4.99 1.07 -17.34
C GLN A 83 4.83 -0.40 -16.91
N ILE A 84 4.62 -1.31 -17.86
CA ILE A 84 4.55 -2.76 -17.60
C ILE A 84 5.88 -3.27 -17.05
N SER A 85 7.01 -2.90 -17.66
CA SER A 85 8.34 -3.29 -17.19
C SER A 85 8.58 -2.86 -15.74
N LEU A 86 8.27 -1.62 -15.37
CA LEU A 86 8.41 -1.11 -14.00
C LEU A 86 7.49 -1.85 -13.00
N ILE A 87 6.27 -2.20 -13.41
CA ILE A 87 5.37 -3.03 -12.60
C ILE A 87 6.01 -4.40 -12.39
N CYS A 88 6.43 -5.09 -13.45
CA CYS A 88 7.07 -6.41 -13.35
C CYS A 88 8.30 -6.38 -12.45
N LEU A 89 9.17 -5.36 -12.59
CA LEU A 89 10.35 -5.19 -11.73
C LEU A 89 9.96 -5.00 -10.26
N THR A 90 8.89 -4.25 -9.99
CA THR A 90 8.40 -4.03 -8.61
C THR A 90 7.89 -5.32 -7.99
N TRP A 91 7.19 -6.14 -8.78
CA TRP A 91 6.72 -7.46 -8.35
C TRP A 91 7.89 -8.41 -8.08
N ILE A 92 8.84 -8.50 -9.02
CA ILE A 92 10.06 -9.30 -8.83
C ILE A 92 10.79 -8.87 -7.57
N PHE A 93 11.01 -7.56 -7.38
CA PHE A 93 11.62 -7.03 -6.17
C PHE A 93 10.86 -7.46 -4.91
N ALA A 94 9.53 -7.30 -4.89
CA ALA A 94 8.69 -7.64 -3.73
C ALA A 94 8.75 -9.14 -3.36
N PHE A 95 8.91 -10.04 -4.33
CA PHE A 95 9.08 -11.48 -4.08
C PHE A 95 10.52 -11.89 -3.75
N VAL A 96 11.51 -11.23 -4.34
CA VAL A 96 12.92 -11.62 -4.18
C VAL A 96 13.49 -11.07 -2.87
N TYR A 97 13.15 -9.84 -2.46
CA TYR A 97 13.77 -9.22 -1.29
C TYR A 97 13.54 -9.96 0.05
N PRO A 98 12.39 -10.62 0.33
CA PRO A 98 12.19 -11.34 1.58
C PRO A 98 12.48 -12.84 1.44
N ILE A 99 12.90 -13.33 0.26
CA ILE A 99 13.06 -14.77 -0.01
C ILE A 99 14.13 -15.39 0.88
N ALA A 100 15.17 -14.63 1.20
CA ALA A 100 16.24 -15.08 2.09
C ALA A 100 15.70 -15.51 3.46
N PHE A 101 14.70 -14.79 3.98
CA PHE A 101 14.10 -15.05 5.30
C PHE A 101 13.29 -16.35 5.36
N LEU A 102 12.89 -16.90 4.21
CA LEU A 102 12.26 -18.21 4.13
C LEU A 102 13.27 -19.33 4.38
N PHE A 103 14.52 -19.15 3.95
CA PHE A 103 15.57 -20.16 4.04
C PHE A 103 16.44 -20.04 5.29
N THR A 104 16.58 -18.83 5.85
CA THR A 104 17.37 -18.59 7.08
C THR A 104 16.65 -18.97 8.37
N GLY A 105 15.34 -19.26 8.31
CA GLY A 105 14.54 -19.57 9.50
C GLY A 105 14.25 -18.36 10.39
N ASP A 106 14.38 -17.15 9.85
CA ASP A 106 14.13 -15.91 10.61
C ASP A 106 12.65 -15.70 10.94
N ILE A 107 11.76 -16.29 10.14
CA ILE A 107 10.32 -16.37 10.40
C ILE A 107 10.09 -17.49 11.39
N VAL A 108 9.54 -17.16 12.55
CA VAL A 108 9.28 -18.11 13.64
C VAL A 108 7.83 -18.01 14.09
N TYR A 109 7.26 -19.14 14.50
CA TYR A 109 5.93 -19.16 15.09
C TYR A 109 5.97 -18.55 16.50
N SER A 110 5.29 -17.43 16.68
CA SER A 110 5.11 -16.78 17.98
C SER A 110 3.94 -17.44 18.71
N ILE A 111 4.25 -18.20 19.76
CA ILE A 111 3.26 -18.88 20.61
C ILE A 111 2.29 -17.85 21.19
N ASP A 112 2.77 -16.77 21.81
CA ASP A 112 1.88 -15.78 22.45
C ASP A 112 0.88 -15.10 21.50
N ASN A 113 1.21 -15.00 20.21
CA ASN A 113 0.36 -14.34 19.22
C ASN A 113 -0.32 -15.31 18.26
N GLN A 114 0.09 -16.58 18.23
CA GLN A 114 -0.32 -17.64 17.30
C GLN A 114 -0.17 -17.29 15.81
N ILE A 115 0.88 -16.52 15.49
CA ILE A 115 1.21 -16.09 14.13
C ILE A 115 2.66 -16.43 13.80
N CYS A 116 2.96 -16.62 12.52
CA CYS A 116 4.34 -16.68 12.05
C CYS A 116 4.79 -15.29 11.61
N GLN A 117 5.86 -14.82 12.21
CA GLN A 117 6.46 -13.52 11.92
C GLN A 117 7.97 -13.59 12.16
N MET A 118 8.70 -12.61 11.67
CA MET A 118 10.12 -12.49 11.96
C MET A 118 10.36 -12.27 13.46
N THR A 119 11.46 -12.83 13.94
CA THR A 119 11.86 -12.71 15.34
C THR A 119 12.06 -11.24 15.72
N LEU A 120 11.21 -10.71 16.61
CA LEU A 120 11.13 -9.31 17.02
C LEU A 120 12.32 -8.79 17.84
N LYS A 121 13.43 -9.52 17.87
CA LYS A 121 14.67 -9.08 18.48
C LYS A 121 15.38 -8.10 17.54
N PHE A 122 16.12 -7.17 18.11
CA PHE A 122 16.95 -6.26 17.34
C PHE A 122 17.95 -7.06 16.50
N SER A 123 17.70 -7.09 15.20
CA SER A 123 18.39 -7.98 14.27
C SER A 123 18.42 -7.35 12.88
N PHE A 124 19.43 -7.70 12.09
CA PHE A 124 19.57 -7.23 10.72
C PHE A 124 18.32 -7.49 9.86
N PRO A 125 17.67 -8.67 9.91
CA PRO A 125 16.48 -8.94 9.11
C PRO A 125 15.35 -7.92 9.35
N ILE A 126 15.01 -7.60 10.60
CA ILE A 126 13.94 -6.64 10.89
C ILE A 126 14.27 -5.22 10.41
N ILE A 127 15.52 -4.78 10.61
CA ILE A 127 15.96 -3.45 10.16
C ILE A 127 15.91 -3.36 8.63
N TYR A 128 16.41 -4.41 7.95
CA TYR A 128 16.38 -4.51 6.50
C TYR A 128 14.95 -4.47 5.96
N MET A 129 14.02 -5.21 6.58
CA MET A 129 12.61 -5.22 6.20
C MET A 129 11.95 -3.86 6.40
N ALA A 130 12.12 -3.25 7.58
CA ALA A 130 11.57 -1.94 7.87
C ALA A 130 12.10 -0.87 6.89
N PHE A 131 13.37 -0.97 6.51
CA PHE A 131 13.99 -0.05 5.57
C PHE A 131 13.44 -0.23 4.15
N CYS A 132 13.56 -1.44 3.60
CA CYS A 132 13.23 -1.72 2.20
C CYS A 132 11.72 -1.70 1.93
N ALA A 133 10.92 -2.29 2.82
CA ALA A 133 9.48 -2.42 2.61
C ALA A 133 8.70 -1.14 2.99
N TYR A 134 9.26 -0.27 3.84
CA TYR A 134 8.53 0.86 4.42
C TYR A 134 9.26 2.20 4.31
N MET A 135 10.40 2.38 4.99
CA MET A 135 11.05 3.70 5.07
C MET A 135 11.47 4.24 3.70
N LEU A 136 12.06 3.39 2.86
CA LEU A 136 12.53 3.78 1.53
C LEU A 136 11.37 4.20 0.60
N PRO A 137 10.31 3.39 0.37
CA PRO A 137 9.21 3.81 -0.50
C PRO A 137 8.46 5.04 0.04
N VAL A 138 8.22 5.11 1.36
CA VAL A 138 7.53 6.24 1.98
C VAL A 138 8.35 7.53 1.86
N SER A 139 9.65 7.49 2.18
CA SER A 139 10.52 8.66 2.07
C SER A 139 10.66 9.17 0.64
N MET A 140 10.78 8.26 -0.34
CA MET A 140 10.81 8.63 -1.75
C MET A 140 9.51 9.32 -2.19
N ILE A 141 8.34 8.84 -1.75
CA ILE A 141 7.06 9.47 -2.09
C ILE A 141 6.94 10.88 -1.48
N MET A 142 7.37 11.04 -0.22
CA MET A 142 7.40 12.35 0.44
C MET A 142 8.37 13.31 -0.25
N PHE A 143 9.55 12.83 -0.64
CA PHE A 143 10.53 13.60 -1.40
C PHE A 143 9.98 14.05 -2.76
N ILE A 144 9.34 13.14 -3.51
CA ILE A 144 8.70 13.45 -4.80
C ILE A 144 7.59 14.50 -4.62
N TYR A 145 6.76 14.35 -3.59
CA TYR A 145 5.70 15.31 -3.29
C TYR A 145 6.27 16.69 -3.00
N PHE A 146 7.30 16.77 -2.15
CA PHE A 146 7.96 18.03 -1.82
C PHE A 146 8.57 18.69 -3.06
N LYS A 147 9.27 17.92 -3.90
CA LYS A 147 9.84 18.42 -5.17
C LYS A 147 8.77 18.91 -6.14
N LEU A 148 7.65 18.21 -6.27
CA LEU A 148 6.53 18.67 -7.09
C LEU A 148 5.91 19.96 -6.55
N VAL A 149 5.77 20.10 -5.23
CA VAL A 149 5.28 21.34 -4.62
C VAL A 149 6.22 22.50 -4.91
N GLN A 150 7.54 22.30 -4.76
CA GLN A 150 8.54 23.32 -5.10
C GLN A 150 8.43 23.73 -6.58
N TYR A 151 8.41 22.76 -7.48
CA TYR A 151 8.30 23.00 -8.93
C TYR A 151 7.03 23.77 -9.32
N VAL A 152 5.86 23.37 -8.79
CA VAL A 152 4.59 24.06 -9.06
C VAL A 152 4.60 25.49 -8.52
N ARG A 153 5.22 25.74 -7.36
CA ARG A 153 5.37 27.08 -6.80
C ARG A 153 6.28 27.95 -7.67
N GLU A 154 7.38 27.40 -8.18
CA GLU A 154 8.31 28.12 -9.06
C GLU A 154 7.67 28.48 -10.40
N ILE A 155 6.97 27.54 -11.05
CA ILE A 155 6.24 27.80 -12.30
C ILE A 155 5.16 28.85 -12.10
N SER A 156 4.46 28.84 -10.95
CA SER A 156 3.42 29.82 -10.66
C SER A 156 3.95 31.25 -10.47
N LYS A 157 5.25 31.42 -10.17
CA LYS A 157 5.89 32.73 -10.07
C LYS A 157 6.33 33.28 -11.42
N HIS A 158 6.61 32.41 -12.38
CA HIS A 158 7.03 32.80 -13.73
C HIS A 158 5.80 32.94 -14.64
N ILE A 159 5.88 33.80 -15.67
CA ILE A 159 4.83 33.94 -16.69
C ILE A 159 4.85 32.67 -17.56
N THR A 160 4.23 31.61 -17.05
CA THR A 160 4.09 30.32 -17.72
C THR A 160 2.69 30.20 -18.30
N PRO A 161 2.53 29.53 -19.45
CA PRO A 161 1.23 29.38 -20.08
C PRO A 161 0.26 28.66 -19.14
N VAL A 162 -0.94 29.22 -18.97
CA VAL A 162 -1.97 28.77 -18.01
C VAL A 162 -2.25 27.25 -18.09
N ASN A 163 -2.17 26.67 -19.30
CA ASN A 163 -2.36 25.23 -19.52
C ASN A 163 -1.29 24.35 -18.83
N THR A 164 -0.03 24.81 -18.78
CA THR A 164 1.06 24.05 -18.14
C THR A 164 0.92 24.07 -16.61
N LEU A 165 0.59 25.23 -16.05
CA LEU A 165 0.33 25.38 -14.62
C LEU A 165 -0.89 24.56 -14.18
N SER A 166 -1.99 24.59 -14.95
CA SER A 166 -3.19 23.81 -14.67
C SER A 166 -2.88 22.30 -14.65
N ARG A 167 -2.17 21.80 -15.66
CA ARG A 167 -1.73 20.40 -15.72
C ARG A 167 -0.85 20.01 -14.54
N ALA A 168 0.15 20.84 -14.19
CA ALA A 168 1.02 20.56 -13.05
C ALA A 168 0.27 20.53 -11.71
N LYS A 169 -0.71 21.43 -11.51
CA LYS A 169 -1.60 21.43 -10.34
C LYS A 169 -2.47 20.17 -10.26
N LEU A 170 -2.97 19.67 -11.40
CA LEU A 170 -3.73 18.42 -11.46
C LEU A 170 -2.87 17.22 -11.05
N GLU A 171 -1.66 17.10 -11.58
CA GLU A 171 -0.74 16.02 -11.20
C GLU A 171 -0.32 16.11 -9.73
N LEU A 172 -0.07 17.32 -9.22
CA LEU A 172 0.20 17.54 -7.80
C LEU A 172 -0.98 17.12 -6.92
N LYS A 173 -2.22 17.43 -7.31
CA LYS A 173 -3.43 16.96 -6.60
C LYS A 173 -3.47 15.44 -6.54
N MET A 174 -3.05 14.78 -7.60
CA MET A 174 -3.03 13.33 -7.67
C MET A 174 -1.91 12.72 -6.81
N VAL A 175 -0.72 13.32 -6.74
CA VAL A 175 0.35 12.88 -5.79
C VAL A 175 -0.05 13.18 -4.34
N ARG A 176 -0.72 14.31 -4.07
CA ARG A 176 -1.28 14.62 -2.74
C ARG A 176 -2.23 13.53 -2.26
N ARG A 177 -3.06 12.98 -3.15
CA ARG A 177 -3.92 11.83 -2.82
C ARG A 177 -3.13 10.60 -2.37
N ILE A 178 -1.99 10.30 -3.02
CA ILE A 178 -1.09 9.20 -2.61
C ILE A 178 -0.51 9.50 -1.22
N VAL A 179 -0.05 10.72 -0.98
CA VAL A 179 0.47 11.15 0.34
C VAL A 179 -0.59 11.00 1.43
N ILE A 180 -1.85 11.33 1.16
CA ILE A 180 -2.96 11.12 2.10
C ILE A 180 -3.12 9.63 2.42
N LEU A 181 -3.11 8.74 1.41
CA LEU A 181 -3.21 7.29 1.63
C LEU A 181 -2.08 6.76 2.52
N ILE A 182 -0.84 7.20 2.26
CA ILE A 182 0.33 6.80 3.05
C ILE A 182 0.27 7.39 4.45
N SER A 183 -0.24 8.62 4.60
CA SER A 183 -0.42 9.25 5.92
C SER A 183 -1.42 8.48 6.78
N ILE A 184 -2.50 7.97 6.18
CA ILE A 184 -3.47 7.09 6.87
C ILE A 184 -2.77 5.82 7.36
N LEU A 185 -1.96 5.17 6.52
CA LEU A 185 -1.20 3.97 6.88
C LEU A 185 -0.14 4.26 7.95
N LEU A 186 0.54 5.41 7.89
CA LEU A 186 1.52 5.82 8.89
C LEU A 186 0.86 6.04 10.25
N ILE A 187 -0.15 6.91 10.31
CA ILE A 187 -0.80 7.32 11.57
C ILE A 187 -1.43 6.12 12.27
N LEU A 188 -2.16 5.28 11.53
CA LEU A 188 -2.82 4.11 12.08
C LEU A 188 -1.88 2.91 12.24
N GLY A 189 -0.73 2.91 11.55
CA GLY A 189 0.34 1.92 11.75
C GLY A 189 1.25 2.23 12.93
N LEU A 190 1.18 3.43 13.53
CA LEU A 190 2.00 3.82 14.68
C LEU A 190 1.92 2.84 15.86
N PRO A 191 0.75 2.31 16.27
CA PRO A 191 0.69 1.35 17.37
C PRO A 191 1.54 0.11 17.10
N TYR A 192 1.56 -0.37 15.85
CA TYR A 192 2.38 -1.52 15.46
C TYR A 192 3.88 -1.22 15.55
N THR A 193 4.32 -0.06 15.06
CA THR A 193 5.74 0.32 15.13
C THR A 193 6.20 0.57 16.57
N ILE A 194 5.35 1.17 17.41
CA ILE A 194 5.61 1.35 18.85
C ILE A 194 5.78 -0.01 19.53
N PHE A 195 4.92 -0.98 19.24
CA PHE A 195 5.03 -2.32 19.82
C PHE A 195 6.26 -3.10 19.36
N ILE A 196 6.65 -2.99 18.08
CA ILE A 196 7.94 -3.53 17.62
C ILE A 196 9.09 -2.88 18.39
N PHE A 197 9.08 -1.55 18.51
CA PHE A 197 10.16 -0.83 19.20
C PHE A 197 10.23 -1.20 20.69
N MET A 198 9.09 -1.29 21.37
CA MET A 198 9.03 -1.78 22.75
C MET A 198 9.57 -3.20 22.89
N SER A 199 9.30 -4.09 21.91
CA SER A 199 9.81 -5.46 21.90
C SER A 199 11.35 -5.56 21.81
N PHE A 200 12.06 -4.48 21.44
CA PHE A 200 13.51 -4.45 21.48
C PHE A 200 14.08 -4.26 22.89
N PHE A 201 13.35 -3.56 23.76
CA PHE A 201 13.82 -3.22 25.10
C PHE A 201 13.18 -4.08 26.19
N ASN A 202 11.91 -4.47 26.00
CA ASN A 202 11.12 -5.20 26.98
C ASN A 202 10.51 -6.46 26.36
N SER A 203 10.26 -7.47 27.20
CA SER A 203 9.38 -8.58 26.84
C SER A 203 7.98 -8.03 26.63
N ALA A 204 7.57 -7.89 25.39
CA ALA A 204 6.32 -7.24 25.08
C ALA A 204 5.12 -8.09 25.58
N PRO A 205 4.06 -7.45 26.10
CA PRO A 205 3.00 -8.14 26.85
C PRO A 205 2.23 -9.16 26.00
N LYS A 206 1.57 -10.16 26.57
CA LYS A 206 0.84 -11.14 25.74
C LYS A 206 -0.24 -10.45 24.88
N TYR A 207 -0.40 -10.88 23.62
CA TYR A 207 -1.43 -10.45 22.65
C TYR A 207 -1.38 -9.02 22.08
N HIS A 208 -0.46 -8.15 22.51
CA HIS A 208 -0.38 -6.77 21.99
C HIS A 208 -0.18 -6.67 20.46
N PHE A 209 0.53 -7.62 19.82
CA PHE A 209 0.64 -7.63 18.36
C PHE A 209 -0.71 -7.88 17.69
N ARG A 210 -1.58 -8.70 18.27
CA ARG A 210 -2.95 -8.89 17.76
C ARG A 210 -3.74 -7.59 17.78
N ILE A 211 -3.60 -6.81 18.85
CA ILE A 211 -4.21 -5.48 18.96
C ILE A 211 -3.66 -4.56 17.86
N ALA A 212 -2.34 -4.55 17.63
CA ALA A 212 -1.77 -3.76 16.54
C ALA A 212 -2.24 -4.18 15.15
N TYR A 213 -2.44 -5.48 14.88
CA TYR A 213 -3.01 -5.94 13.60
C TYR A 213 -4.43 -5.40 13.36
N ILE A 214 -5.23 -5.16 14.41
CA ILE A 214 -6.54 -4.50 14.26
C ILE A 214 -6.36 -3.09 13.69
N PHE A 215 -5.39 -2.32 14.21
CA PHE A 215 -5.11 -0.97 13.67
C PHE A 215 -4.64 -1.02 12.21
N ILE A 216 -3.83 -2.02 11.84
CA ILE A 216 -3.44 -2.24 10.44
C ILE A 216 -4.67 -2.53 9.57
N ASN A 217 -5.56 -3.43 10.01
CA ASN A 217 -6.79 -3.75 9.28
C ASN A 217 -7.72 -2.53 9.11
N VAL A 218 -7.87 -1.72 10.16
CA VAL A 218 -8.66 -0.48 10.11
C VAL A 218 -8.00 0.52 9.14
N SER A 219 -6.68 0.66 9.16
CA SER A 219 -5.94 1.53 8.24
C SER A 219 -6.15 1.12 6.78
N PHE A 220 -6.15 -0.18 6.51
CA PHE A 220 -6.36 -0.75 5.20
C PHE A 220 -7.80 -0.51 4.70
N LEU A 221 -8.79 -0.70 5.56
CA LEU A 221 -10.19 -0.41 5.24
C LEU A 221 -10.38 1.06 4.86
N LEU A 222 -9.79 1.99 5.62
CA LEU A 222 -9.83 3.42 5.32
C LEU A 222 -9.10 3.76 4.02
N VAL A 223 -7.99 3.09 3.71
CA VAL A 223 -7.28 3.23 2.44
C VAL A 223 -8.15 2.79 1.25
N ILE A 224 -8.86 1.66 1.35
CA ILE A 224 -9.78 1.21 0.30
C ILE A 224 -10.91 2.22 0.10
N ILE A 225 -11.55 2.68 1.18
CA ILE A 225 -12.61 3.69 1.10
C ILE A 225 -12.10 4.98 0.44
N THR A 226 -10.89 5.40 0.81
CA THR A 226 -10.27 6.60 0.26
C THR A 226 -9.90 6.43 -1.22
N LEU A 227 -9.37 5.28 -1.62
CA LEU A 227 -9.09 4.93 -3.02
C LEU A 227 -10.38 4.92 -3.86
N TYR A 228 -11.46 4.37 -3.30
CA TYR A 228 -12.78 4.41 -3.92
C TYR A 228 -13.25 5.86 -4.13
N ALA A 229 -13.16 6.70 -3.09
CA ALA A 229 -13.57 8.11 -3.16
C ALA A 229 -12.76 8.92 -4.18
N PHE A 230 -11.49 8.57 -4.41
CA PHE A 230 -10.63 9.28 -5.36
C PHE A 230 -10.75 8.80 -6.82
N THR A 231 -11.36 7.64 -7.05
CA THR A 231 -11.49 7.04 -8.38
C THR A 231 -12.82 7.45 -9.02
N GLU A 232 -12.86 8.67 -9.57
CA GLU A 232 -14.01 9.25 -10.30
C GLU A 232 -14.70 8.30 -11.31
N PRO A 233 -14.01 7.56 -12.21
CA PRO A 233 -14.70 6.67 -13.15
C PRO A 233 -15.38 5.48 -12.47
N LEU A 234 -14.84 5.01 -11.33
CA LEU A 234 -15.44 3.93 -10.55
C LEU A 234 -16.70 4.43 -9.84
N LYS A 235 -16.63 5.62 -9.23
CA LYS A 235 -17.76 6.31 -8.61
C LYS A 235 -18.88 6.58 -9.63
N ALA A 236 -18.53 7.09 -10.82
CA ALA A 236 -19.49 7.36 -11.88
C ALA A 236 -20.16 6.07 -12.42
N SER A 237 -19.40 4.98 -12.60
CA SER A 237 -19.94 3.69 -13.05
C SER A 237 -20.93 3.10 -12.03
N ILE A 238 -20.62 3.18 -10.73
CA ILE A 238 -21.49 2.67 -9.68
C ILE A 238 -22.70 3.58 -9.46
N MET A 239 -22.54 4.91 -9.49
CA MET A 239 -23.67 5.85 -9.45
C MET A 239 -24.61 5.64 -10.65
N LYS A 240 -24.07 5.36 -11.85
CA LYS A 240 -24.89 5.00 -13.01
C LYS A 240 -25.68 3.72 -12.73
N ARG A 241 -25.04 2.67 -12.18
CA ARG A 241 -25.71 1.40 -11.85
C ARG A 241 -26.77 1.55 -10.74
N PHE A 242 -26.56 2.43 -9.77
CA PHE A 242 -27.53 2.74 -8.71
C PHE A 242 -28.70 3.62 -9.21
N ASN A 243 -28.43 4.56 -10.12
CA ASN A 243 -29.44 5.44 -10.71
C ASN A 243 -30.17 4.81 -11.91
N SER A 244 -29.73 3.66 -12.44
CA SER A 244 -30.43 2.89 -13.47
C SER A 244 -31.65 2.11 -12.96
N ARG A 245 -32.37 2.63 -11.96
CA ARG A 245 -33.78 2.21 -11.78
C ARG A 245 -34.55 2.73 -13.00
N PRO A 246 -35.38 1.90 -13.65
CA PRO A 246 -36.04 2.29 -14.88
C PRO A 246 -36.94 3.49 -14.59
N ASN A 247 -36.71 4.59 -15.31
CA ASN A 247 -37.72 5.63 -15.43
C ASN A 247 -38.99 4.94 -15.91
N ALA A 248 -40.00 4.86 -15.04
CA ALA A 248 -41.32 4.40 -15.41
C ALA A 248 -41.81 5.33 -16.52
N ILE A 249 -41.79 4.83 -17.76
CA ILE A 249 -42.42 5.50 -18.89
C ILE A 249 -43.92 5.47 -18.57
N LEU A 250 -44.48 6.59 -18.11
CA LEU A 250 -45.91 6.75 -18.02
C LEU A 250 -46.47 6.62 -19.45
N PRO A 251 -47.41 5.70 -19.72
CA PRO A 251 -48.07 5.68 -21.01
C PRO A 251 -48.89 6.98 -21.12
N THR A 252 -48.56 7.80 -22.12
CA THR A 252 -49.44 8.87 -22.57
C THR A 252 -50.67 8.23 -23.20
N THR A 253 -51.77 8.23 -22.46
CA THR A 253 -53.11 7.96 -22.99
C THR A 253 -53.53 9.14 -23.87
N THR A 254 -53.62 8.91 -25.17
CA THR A 254 -54.39 9.71 -26.12
C THR A 254 -55.44 8.83 -26.75
#